data_AF-A0A1P8W9D5-F1
#
_entry.id   AF-A0A1P8W9D5-F1
#
_cell.length_a   1.000
_cell.length_b   1.000
_cell.length_c   1.000
_cell.angle_alpha   90.00
_cell.angle_beta   90.00
_cell.angle_gamma   90.00
#
_symmetry.space_group_name_H-M   'P 1'
#
loop_
_entity.id
_entity.type
_entity.pdbx_description
1 polymer ?
#
loop_
_entity_poly.entity_id
_entity_poly.type
_entity_poly.pdbx_seq_one_letter_code
_entity_poly.pdbx_strand_id
1 'polypeptide(L)'
;MKSNDRDRPKWRSTTVLAVRHKGAVVLGSDGQVTHGNTIMKSDTKKLRRLRDGKVLIGFAGSTADAFALMERFEEKIKDYPGNIARAATELARDWRTDRALRRLEAMMLVADSDLTLLLSGQGDVVQPTDGVVGIGSGGAYATSAAKALVKHSDLSAVEIVKESLAIAAEIDIYTNNNIIIEELPSNA
;
A
#
# COMPACT_ATOMS: atom_id res chain seq x y z
N MET A 1 3.03 -4.92 38.06
CA MET A 1 2.43 -5.73 36.98
C MET A 1 2.64 -4.98 35.68
N LYS A 2 3.69 -5.31 34.90
CA LYS A 2 3.94 -4.64 33.61
C LYS A 2 2.82 -5.08 32.66
N SER A 3 2.02 -4.14 32.16
CA SER A 3 1.03 -4.47 31.15
C SER A 3 1.75 -5.13 29.98
N ASN A 4 1.31 -6.34 29.63
CA ASN A 4 1.87 -7.06 28.50
C ASN A 4 1.52 -6.25 27.25
N ASP A 5 2.50 -5.91 26.41
CA ASP A 5 2.28 -5.06 25.21
C ASP A 5 1.23 -5.69 24.26
N ARG A 6 0.92 -6.98 24.44
CA ARG A 6 -0.12 -7.74 23.74
C ARG A 6 -1.56 -7.32 24.06
N ASP A 7 -1.81 -6.60 25.16
CA ASP A 7 -3.17 -6.22 25.58
C ASP A 7 -3.57 -4.79 25.17
N ARG A 8 -2.70 -4.06 24.46
CA ARG A 8 -3.02 -2.71 23.98
C ARG A 8 -3.90 -2.79 22.73
N PRO A 9 -4.98 -1.98 22.63
CA PRO A 9 -5.83 -1.98 21.45
C PRO A 9 -5.01 -1.61 20.21
N LYS A 10 -4.94 -2.52 19.24
CA LYS A 10 -4.13 -2.36 18.03
C LYS A 10 -4.90 -1.53 17.00
N TRP A 11 -4.20 -0.62 16.32
CA TRP A 11 -4.74 0.08 15.15
C TRP A 11 -4.64 -0.81 13.92
N ARG A 12 -5.74 -0.95 13.18
CA ARG A 12 -5.81 -1.61 11.86
C ARG A 12 -6.31 -0.59 10.86
N SER A 13 -5.48 -0.27 9.87
CA SER A 13 -5.77 0.72 8.83
C SER A 13 -4.69 0.63 7.76
N THR A 14 -4.97 0.49 6.47
CA THR A 14 -6.15 -0.04 5.78
C THR A 14 -5.66 -1.26 4.97
N THR A 15 -6.50 -1.87 4.16
CA THR A 15 -6.08 -2.76 3.08
C THR A 15 -5.79 -1.96 1.82
N VAL A 16 -4.61 -2.16 1.24
CA VAL A 16 -4.19 -1.53 -0.01
C VAL A 16 -3.72 -2.61 -0.97
N LEU A 17 -4.11 -2.53 -2.24
CA LEU A 17 -3.75 -3.46 -3.29
C LEU A 17 -3.19 -2.69 -4.48
N ALA A 18 -2.08 -3.14 -5.05
CA ALA A 18 -1.57 -2.71 -6.34
C ALA A 18 -1.65 -3.86 -7.35
N VAL A 19 -2.16 -3.56 -8.55
CA VAL A 19 -2.21 -4.48 -9.69
C VAL A 19 -1.67 -3.77 -10.92
N ARG A 20 -0.67 -4.36 -11.55
CA ARG A 20 -0.19 -4.00 -12.88
C ARG A 20 -0.68 -5.05 -13.88
N HIS A 21 -1.55 -4.63 -14.81
CA HIS A 21 -2.19 -5.54 -15.74
C HIS A 21 -2.62 -4.79 -17.01
N LYS A 22 -2.43 -5.41 -18.18
CA LYS A 22 -2.90 -4.91 -19.50
C LYS A 22 -2.57 -3.43 -19.77
N GLY A 23 -1.32 -3.02 -19.54
CA GLY A 23 -0.88 -1.66 -19.84
C GLY A 23 -1.37 -0.59 -18.86
N ALA A 24 -1.86 -0.99 -17.67
CA ALA A 24 -2.21 -0.09 -16.58
C ALA A 24 -1.60 -0.55 -15.25
N VAL A 25 -1.32 0.40 -14.36
CA VAL A 25 -1.05 0.12 -12.95
C VAL A 25 -2.07 0.85 -12.09
N VAL A 26 -2.69 0.10 -11.19
CA VAL A 26 -3.81 0.56 -10.37
C VAL A 26 -3.50 0.26 -8.92
N LEU A 27 -3.65 1.28 -8.08
CA LEU A 27 -3.67 1.13 -6.63
C LEU A 27 -5.11 1.32 -6.14
N GLY A 28 -5.58 0.42 -5.28
CA GLY A 28 -6.85 0.54 -4.57
C GLY A 28 -6.64 0.45 -3.06
N SER A 29 -7.52 1.09 -2.31
CA SER A 29 -7.55 1.00 -0.84
C SER A 29 -8.97 1.02 -0.33
N ASP A 30 -9.25 0.26 0.72
CA ASP A 30 -10.47 0.47 1.51
C ASP A 30 -10.30 1.66 2.48
N GLY A 31 -11.40 2.02 3.15
CA GLY A 31 -11.47 3.20 4.01
C GLY A 31 -11.49 2.91 5.51
N GLN A 32 -11.48 1.64 5.94
CA GLN A 32 -11.72 1.28 7.34
C GLN A 32 -10.51 1.55 8.24
N VAL A 33 -10.78 2.20 9.37
CA VAL A 33 -9.85 2.35 10.49
C VAL A 33 -10.51 1.73 11.70
N THR A 34 -9.85 0.73 12.26
CA THR A 34 -10.33 0.02 13.45
C THR A 34 -9.34 0.20 14.59
N HIS A 35 -9.84 0.50 15.79
CA HIS A 35 -9.05 0.56 17.02
C HIS A 35 -9.55 -0.52 17.98
N GLY A 36 -8.73 -1.54 18.22
CA GLY A 36 -9.19 -2.75 18.91
C GLY A 36 -10.33 -3.40 18.12
N ASN A 37 -11.54 -3.38 18.70
CA ASN A 37 -12.74 -3.97 18.11
C ASN A 37 -13.77 -2.92 17.66
N THR A 38 -13.40 -1.65 17.62
CA THR A 38 -14.30 -0.54 17.28
C THR A 38 -13.88 0.10 15.95
N ILE A 39 -14.83 0.21 15.01
CA ILE A 39 -14.64 0.98 13.78
C ILE A 39 -14.65 2.47 14.14
N MET A 40 -13.52 3.14 13.90
CA MET A 40 -13.33 4.56 14.18
C MET A 40 -13.71 5.44 13.00
N LYS A 41 -13.45 4.96 11.78
CA LYS A 41 -13.69 5.68 10.53
C LYS A 41 -13.83 4.69 9.38
N SER A 42 -14.65 4.99 8.37
CA SER A 42 -14.94 4.10 7.25
C SER A 42 -14.50 4.63 5.88
N ASP A 43 -13.98 5.85 5.79
CA ASP A 43 -13.68 6.59 4.56
C ASP A 43 -12.26 7.21 4.53
N THR A 44 -11.29 6.52 5.14
CA THR A 44 -9.91 7.00 5.14
C THR A 44 -9.27 6.89 3.77
N LYS A 45 -8.62 7.96 3.31
CA LYS A 45 -7.93 8.00 2.02
C LYS A 45 -6.44 7.78 2.21
N LYS A 46 -5.96 6.56 1.95
CA LYS A 46 -4.54 6.16 2.06
C LYS A 46 -3.77 6.12 0.73
N LEU A 47 -4.43 6.50 -0.37
CA LEU A 47 -3.78 6.66 -1.67
C LEU A 47 -3.38 8.12 -1.90
N ARG A 48 -2.21 8.33 -2.52
CA ARG A 48 -1.69 9.65 -2.88
C ARG A 48 -0.97 9.59 -4.22
N ARG A 49 -0.94 10.73 -4.89
CA ARG A 49 -0.14 10.98 -6.08
C ARG A 49 1.02 11.90 -5.75
N LEU A 50 2.22 11.57 -6.20
CA LEU A 50 3.40 12.44 -6.14
C LEU A 50 3.89 12.78 -7.54
N ARG A 51 4.86 13.71 -7.62
CA ARG A 51 5.61 14.06 -8.82
C ARG A 51 4.69 14.39 -10.01
N ASP A 52 3.84 15.39 -9.83
CA ASP A 52 2.86 15.84 -10.82
C ASP A 52 1.95 14.72 -11.34
N GLY A 53 1.60 13.78 -10.44
CA GLY A 53 0.69 12.69 -10.77
C GLY A 53 1.34 11.48 -11.41
N LYS A 54 2.68 11.41 -11.53
CA LYS A 54 3.40 10.31 -12.20
C LYS A 54 3.76 9.14 -11.29
N VAL A 55 3.57 9.28 -9.98
CA VAL A 55 3.86 8.23 -9.00
C VAL A 55 2.65 8.05 -8.10
N LEU A 56 2.15 6.82 -8.00
CA LEU A 56 1.12 6.43 -7.04
C LEU A 56 1.76 5.89 -5.77
N ILE A 57 1.14 6.20 -4.64
CA ILE A 57 1.55 5.72 -3.34
C ILE A 57 0.33 5.23 -2.55
N GLY A 58 0.48 4.10 -1.88
CA GLY A 58 -0.49 3.57 -0.92
C GLY A 58 0.17 3.18 0.39
N PHE A 59 -0.54 3.32 1.51
CA PHE A 59 0.01 3.05 2.84
C PHE A 59 -0.93 2.21 3.70
N ALA A 60 -0.36 1.21 4.38
CA ALA A 60 -1.01 0.53 5.50
C ALA A 60 -0.24 0.87 6.78
N GLY A 61 -0.91 1.51 7.73
CA GLY A 61 -0.33 1.98 8.99
C GLY A 61 -0.97 3.26 9.50
N SER A 62 -0.35 3.83 10.52
CA SER A 62 -0.76 5.10 11.11
C SER A 62 -0.69 6.23 10.06
N THR A 63 -1.58 7.22 10.17
CA THR A 63 -1.54 8.39 9.27
C THR A 63 -0.29 9.23 9.48
N ALA A 64 0.22 9.31 10.71
CA ALA A 64 1.45 10.04 11.01
C ALA A 64 2.68 9.37 10.36
N ASP A 65 2.75 8.04 10.41
CA ASP A 65 3.81 7.25 9.78
C ASP A 65 3.79 7.47 8.27
N ALA A 66 2.60 7.43 7.67
CA ALA A 66 2.42 7.66 6.23
C ALA A 66 2.90 9.05 5.79
N PHE A 67 2.59 10.11 6.54
CA PHE A 67 3.07 11.46 6.23
C PHE A 67 4.59 11.55 6.32
N ALA A 68 5.19 11.06 7.41
CA ALA A 68 6.64 11.12 7.60
C ALA A 68 7.43 10.37 6.51
N LEU A 69 6.92 9.21 6.07
CA LEU A 69 7.55 8.42 5.01
C LEU A 69 7.35 9.04 3.64
N MET A 70 6.16 9.58 3.37
CA MET A 70 5.84 10.21 2.09
C MET A 70 6.67 11.47 1.86
N GLU A 71 6.79 12.35 2.86
CA GLU A 71 7.61 13.57 2.77
C GLU A 71 9.07 13.22 2.44
N ARG A 72 9.64 12.25 3.15
CA ARG A 72 11.00 11.76 2.88
C ARG A 72 11.13 11.10 1.52
N PHE A 73 10.13 10.33 1.10
CA PHE A 73 10.16 9.71 -0.22
C PHE A 73 10.08 10.76 -1.33
N GLU A 74 9.31 11.83 -1.14
CA GLU A 74 9.25 12.95 -2.06
C GLU A 74 10.62 13.64 -2.19
N GLU A 75 11.34 13.83 -1.09
CA GLU A 75 12.75 14.28 -1.11
C GLU A 75 13.63 13.33 -1.92
N LYS A 76 13.55 12.01 -1.68
CA LYS A 76 14.34 11.03 -2.45
C LYS A 76 14.00 11.02 -3.94
N ILE A 77 12.73 11.19 -4.31
CA ILE A 77 12.33 11.30 -5.72
C ILE A 77 12.95 12.54 -6.37
N LYS A 78 13.03 13.66 -5.63
CA LYS A 78 13.67 14.90 -6.11
C LYS A 78 15.18 14.70 -6.30
N ASP A 79 15.84 13.99 -5.39
CA ASP A 79 17.27 13.68 -5.48
C ASP A 79 17.61 12.71 -6.61
N TYR A 80 16.69 11.81 -6.96
CA TYR A 80 16.87 10.79 -8.01
C TYR A 80 15.78 10.86 -9.11
N PRO A 81 15.75 11.93 -9.94
CA PRO A 81 14.73 12.09 -10.95
C PRO A 81 14.71 10.93 -11.96
N GLY A 82 13.58 10.24 -12.03
CA GLY A 82 13.35 9.18 -13.02
C GLY A 82 13.79 7.80 -12.56
N ASN A 83 14.32 7.68 -11.34
CA ASN A 83 14.76 6.41 -10.79
C ASN A 83 14.06 6.12 -9.46
N ILE A 84 12.79 5.70 -9.54
CA ILE A 84 11.99 5.42 -8.34
C ILE A 84 12.55 4.24 -7.54
N ALA A 85 13.20 3.28 -8.21
CA ALA A 85 13.87 2.16 -7.54
C ALA A 85 15.01 2.65 -6.64
N ARG A 86 15.82 3.60 -7.13
CA ARG A 86 16.87 4.21 -6.32
C ARG A 86 16.28 5.03 -5.18
N ALA A 87 15.29 5.87 -5.44
CA ALA A 87 14.61 6.63 -4.39
C ALA A 87 14.03 5.72 -3.29
N ALA A 88 13.42 4.59 -3.68
CA ALA A 88 12.86 3.61 -2.76
C ALA A 88 13.94 2.91 -1.92
N THR A 89 15.05 2.52 -2.55
CA THR A 89 16.21 1.91 -1.87
C THR A 89 16.82 2.88 -0.85
N GLU A 90 16.95 4.14 -1.21
CA GLU A 90 17.50 5.17 -0.33
C GLU A 90 16.56 5.47 0.85
N LEU A 91 15.24 5.52 0.61
CA LEU A 91 14.26 5.61 1.69
C LEU A 91 14.33 4.39 2.61
N ALA A 92 14.36 3.18 2.06
CA ALA A 92 14.43 1.96 2.86
C ALA A 92 15.71 1.90 3.73
N ARG A 93 16.83 2.40 3.20
CA ARG A 93 18.07 2.55 3.98
C ARG A 93 17.88 3.53 5.13
N ASP A 94 17.34 4.71 4.87
CA ASP A 94 17.10 5.73 5.91
C ASP A 94 16.09 5.22 6.95
N TRP A 95 15.04 4.52 6.53
CA TRP A 95 14.05 3.91 7.40
C TRP A 95 14.68 2.90 8.36
N ARG A 96 15.65 2.12 7.89
CA ARG A 96 16.37 1.13 8.69
C ARG A 96 17.46 1.73 9.59
N THR A 97 18.07 2.85 9.23
CA THR A 97 19.19 3.42 10.00
C THR A 97 18.73 4.48 11.01
N ASP A 98 17.73 5.27 10.65
CA ASP A 98 17.21 6.34 11.49
C ASP A 98 16.51 5.79 12.75
N ARG A 99 16.76 6.42 13.89
CA ARG A 99 16.24 5.97 15.20
C ARG A 99 14.73 6.19 15.34
N ALA A 100 14.20 7.25 14.73
CA ALA A 100 12.78 7.54 14.75
C ALA A 100 12.02 6.66 13.74
N LEU A 101 12.53 6.53 12.51
CA LEU A 101 11.83 5.80 11.45
C LEU A 101 11.72 4.29 11.73
N ARG A 102 12.71 3.66 12.36
CA ARG A 102 12.65 2.23 12.72
C ARG A 102 11.49 1.83 13.63
N ARG A 103 10.83 2.80 14.27
CA ARG A 103 9.66 2.55 15.14
C ARG A 103 8.34 2.54 14.37
N LEU A 104 8.35 2.97 13.11
CA LEU A 104 7.16 2.96 12.26
C LEU A 104 6.89 1.53 11.81
N GLU A 105 5.65 1.07 12.02
CA GLU A 105 5.21 -0.28 11.63
C GLU A 105 4.50 -0.29 10.27
N ALA A 106 4.50 0.85 9.58
CA ALA A 106 3.80 1.00 8.31
C ALA A 106 4.46 0.20 7.17
N MET A 107 3.63 -0.17 6.20
CA MET A 107 4.07 -0.63 4.88
C MET A 107 3.62 0.37 3.81
N MET A 108 4.41 0.48 2.76
CA MET A 108 4.19 1.44 1.67
C MET A 108 4.27 0.73 0.32
N LEU A 109 3.29 0.99 -0.55
CA LEU A 109 3.33 0.65 -1.96
C LEU A 109 3.66 1.90 -2.76
N VAL A 110 4.57 1.79 -3.71
CA VAL A 110 4.95 2.84 -4.66
C VAL A 110 4.86 2.27 -6.06
N ALA A 111 4.24 3.01 -6.98
CA ALA A 111 4.21 2.61 -8.39
C ALA A 111 4.34 3.80 -9.33
N ASP A 112 5.06 3.62 -10.43
CA ASP A 112 5.02 4.50 -11.61
C ASP A 112 4.64 3.68 -12.85
N SER A 113 4.85 4.22 -14.05
CA SER A 113 4.54 3.51 -15.29
C SER A 113 5.33 2.23 -15.50
N ASP A 114 6.44 2.03 -14.80
CA ASP A 114 7.40 0.95 -15.11
C ASP A 114 7.51 -0.06 -13.96
N LEU A 115 7.47 0.42 -12.71
CA LEU A 115 7.74 -0.40 -11.53
C LEU A 115 6.64 -0.29 -10.48
N THR A 116 6.44 -1.37 -9.73
CA THR A 116 5.64 -1.43 -8.51
C THR A 116 6.52 -1.97 -7.40
N LEU A 117 6.66 -1.25 -6.29
CA LEU A 117 7.57 -1.54 -5.21
C LEU A 117 6.83 -1.54 -3.86
N LEU A 118 7.09 -2.57 -3.06
CA LEU A 118 6.73 -2.66 -1.65
C LEU A 118 7.94 -2.22 -0.82
N LEU A 119 7.71 -1.31 0.12
CA LEU A 119 8.68 -0.88 1.12
C LEU A 119 8.18 -1.23 2.52
N SER A 120 9.09 -1.70 3.38
CA SER A 120 8.82 -2.03 4.78
C SER A 120 9.82 -1.35 5.73
N GLY A 121 9.42 -1.18 7.00
CA GLY A 121 10.31 -0.68 8.06
C GLY A 121 11.48 -1.61 8.41
N GLN A 122 11.54 -2.83 7.85
CA GLN A 122 12.72 -3.71 7.96
C GLN A 122 13.82 -3.35 6.95
N GLY A 123 13.56 -2.37 6.07
CA GLY A 123 14.46 -1.93 5.02
C GLY A 123 14.35 -2.77 3.75
N ASP A 124 13.24 -3.49 3.56
CA ASP A 124 13.00 -4.28 2.37
C ASP A 124 12.46 -3.40 1.24
N VAL A 125 12.92 -3.67 0.01
CA VAL A 125 12.36 -3.14 -1.22
C VAL A 125 12.06 -4.33 -2.13
N VAL A 126 10.80 -4.59 -2.39
CA VAL A 126 10.35 -5.80 -3.11
C VAL A 126 9.52 -5.41 -4.32
N GLN A 127 9.89 -5.91 -5.50
CA GLN A 127 9.09 -5.82 -6.71
C GLN A 127 8.34 -7.15 -6.93
N PRO A 128 6.99 -7.15 -7.03
CA PRO A 128 6.25 -8.35 -7.30
C PRO A 128 6.48 -8.81 -8.75
N THR A 129 6.82 -10.08 -8.94
CA THR A 129 7.10 -10.65 -10.26
C THR A 129 5.85 -10.84 -11.12
N ASP A 130 4.67 -10.97 -10.49
CA ASP A 130 3.38 -11.14 -11.16
C ASP A 130 2.57 -9.84 -11.21
N GLY A 131 3.18 -8.70 -10.84
CA GLY A 131 2.53 -7.39 -10.89
C GLY A 131 1.44 -7.18 -9.83
N VAL A 132 1.26 -8.09 -8.88
CA VAL A 132 0.21 -8.02 -7.84
C VAL A 132 0.83 -7.99 -6.46
N VAL A 133 0.49 -6.98 -5.66
CA VAL A 133 0.93 -6.90 -4.26
C VAL A 133 -0.10 -6.17 -3.39
N GLY A 134 -0.45 -6.76 -2.26
CA GLY A 134 -1.33 -6.15 -1.26
C GLY A 134 -0.67 -6.03 0.10
N ILE A 135 -1.02 -4.97 0.83
CA ILE A 135 -0.59 -4.68 2.20
C ILE A 135 -1.81 -4.42 3.08
N GLY A 136 -1.61 -4.43 4.40
CA GLY A 136 -2.70 -4.17 5.35
C GLY A 136 -3.38 -5.42 5.88
N SER A 137 -4.49 -5.25 6.60
CA SER A 137 -5.18 -6.35 7.29
C SER A 137 -5.73 -7.40 6.33
N GLY A 138 -6.37 -6.96 5.25
CA GLY A 138 -6.93 -7.80 4.20
C GLY A 138 -6.01 -7.99 2.99
N GLY A 139 -4.75 -7.52 3.06
CA GLY A 139 -3.84 -7.49 1.92
C GLY A 139 -3.59 -8.87 1.29
N ALA A 140 -3.52 -9.93 2.11
CA ALA A 140 -3.33 -11.30 1.62
C ALA A 140 -4.57 -11.85 0.87
N TYR A 141 -5.78 -11.51 1.32
CA TYR A 141 -7.02 -11.91 0.66
C TYR A 141 -7.17 -11.20 -0.68
N ALA A 142 -6.98 -9.87 -0.68
CA ALA A 142 -7.00 -9.05 -1.89
C ALA A 142 -5.94 -9.51 -2.91
N THR A 143 -4.73 -9.81 -2.45
CA THR A 143 -3.65 -10.34 -3.31
C THR A 143 -4.04 -11.68 -3.92
N SER A 144 -4.61 -12.59 -3.13
CA SER A 144 -4.99 -13.92 -3.60
C SER A 144 -6.10 -13.86 -4.66
N ALA A 145 -7.13 -13.03 -4.41
CA ALA A 145 -8.21 -12.78 -5.36
C ALA A 145 -7.67 -12.16 -6.66
N ALA A 146 -6.83 -11.12 -6.56
CA ALA A 146 -6.26 -10.44 -7.72
C ALA A 146 -5.42 -11.38 -8.58
N LYS A 147 -4.59 -12.23 -7.96
CA LYS A 147 -3.79 -13.23 -8.69
C LYS A 147 -4.65 -14.25 -9.44
N ALA A 148 -5.80 -14.64 -8.89
CA ALA A 148 -6.74 -15.52 -9.57
C ALA A 148 -7.40 -14.80 -10.76
N LEU A 149 -7.89 -13.58 -10.55
CA LEU A 149 -8.56 -12.79 -11.59
C LEU A 149 -7.61 -12.43 -12.74
N VAL A 150 -6.35 -12.07 -12.47
CA VAL A 150 -5.32 -11.81 -13.50
C VAL A 150 -5.10 -13.03 -14.40
N LYS A 151 -5.20 -14.24 -13.85
CA LYS A 151 -4.93 -15.49 -14.59
C LYS A 151 -6.12 -16.06 -15.33
N HIS A 152 -7.34 -15.79 -14.84
CA HIS A 152 -8.53 -16.54 -15.21
C HIS A 152 -9.72 -15.66 -15.63
N SER A 153 -9.50 -14.36 -15.84
CA SER A 153 -10.55 -13.45 -16.30
C SER A 153 -10.04 -12.48 -17.36
N ASP A 154 -10.98 -11.85 -18.07
CA ASP A 154 -10.68 -10.81 -19.06
C ASP A 154 -10.78 -9.38 -18.50
N LEU A 155 -10.88 -9.25 -17.18
CA LEU A 155 -11.03 -7.96 -16.50
C LEU A 155 -9.84 -7.02 -16.75
N SER A 156 -10.12 -5.72 -16.66
CA SER A 156 -9.12 -4.65 -16.61
C SER A 156 -8.44 -4.57 -15.24
N ALA A 157 -7.31 -3.86 -15.14
CA ALA A 157 -6.62 -3.66 -13.86
C ALA A 157 -7.51 -3.01 -12.79
N VAL A 158 -8.34 -2.03 -13.19
CA VAL A 158 -9.28 -1.34 -12.29
C VAL A 158 -10.35 -2.29 -11.77
N GLU A 159 -10.95 -3.10 -12.65
CA GLU A 159 -11.95 -4.10 -12.26
C GLU A 159 -11.34 -5.15 -11.33
N ILE A 160 -10.15 -5.65 -11.63
CA ILE A 160 -9.44 -6.61 -10.77
C ILE A 160 -9.21 -6.03 -9.38
N VAL A 161 -8.73 -4.79 -9.27
CA VAL A 161 -8.51 -4.14 -7.97
C VAL A 161 -9.82 -4.00 -7.20
N LYS A 162 -10.88 -3.55 -7.86
CA LYS A 162 -12.19 -3.34 -7.25
C LYS A 162 -12.79 -4.66 -6.72
N GLU A 163 -12.83 -5.70 -7.55
CA GLU A 163 -13.37 -7.01 -7.17
C GLU A 163 -12.53 -7.67 -6.07
N SER A 164 -11.20 -7.55 -6.16
CA SER A 164 -10.30 -8.15 -5.16
C SER A 164 -10.43 -7.50 -3.78
N LEU A 165 -10.63 -6.17 -3.73
CA LEU A 165 -10.87 -5.46 -2.47
C LEU A 165 -12.27 -5.74 -1.92
N ALA A 166 -13.28 -5.89 -2.79
CA ALA A 166 -14.62 -6.31 -2.37
C ALA A 166 -14.59 -7.72 -1.72
N ILE A 167 -13.92 -8.68 -2.36
CA ILE A 167 -13.70 -10.02 -1.79
C ILE A 167 -12.96 -9.94 -0.45
N ALA A 168 -11.95 -9.08 -0.35
CA ALA A 168 -11.24 -8.89 0.92
C ALA A 168 -12.16 -8.32 2.02
N ALA A 169 -13.09 -7.41 1.69
CA ALA A 169 -14.05 -6.85 2.62
C ALA A 169 -15.14 -7.84 3.08
N GLU A 170 -15.43 -8.88 2.28
CA GLU A 170 -16.34 -9.96 2.68
C GLU A 170 -15.70 -10.92 3.70
N ILE A 171 -14.37 -10.97 3.76
CA ILE A 171 -13.61 -11.95 4.55
C ILE A 171 -12.94 -11.29 5.77
N ASP A 172 -12.26 -10.16 5.57
CA ASP A 172 -11.50 -9.46 6.62
C ASP A 172 -12.38 -8.45 7.35
N ILE A 173 -12.63 -8.69 8.64
CA ILE A 173 -13.42 -7.79 9.52
C ILE A 173 -12.81 -6.38 9.65
N TYR A 174 -11.57 -6.17 9.21
CA TYR A 174 -10.86 -4.89 9.25
C TYR A 174 -10.81 -4.17 7.89
N THR A 175 -11.46 -4.71 6.86
CA THR A 175 -11.55 -4.15 5.50
C THR A 175 -13.01 -3.88 5.15
N ASN A 176 -13.34 -2.74 4.54
CA ASN A 176 -14.70 -2.44 4.10
C ASN A 176 -14.86 -2.24 2.59
N ASN A 177 -16.11 -2.02 2.16
CA ASN A 177 -16.47 -1.77 0.77
C ASN A 177 -16.34 -0.30 0.33
N ASN A 178 -15.79 0.58 1.16
CA ASN A 178 -15.56 1.97 0.78
C ASN A 178 -14.20 2.09 0.09
N ILE A 179 -14.18 1.73 -1.19
CA ILE A 179 -12.97 1.57 -1.99
C ILE A 179 -12.67 2.85 -2.76
N ILE A 180 -11.43 3.32 -2.65
CA ILE A 180 -10.85 4.35 -3.52
C ILE A 180 -9.81 3.73 -4.45
N ILE A 181 -9.68 4.27 -5.66
CA ILE A 181 -8.78 3.75 -6.70
C ILE A 181 -8.01 4.92 -7.33
N GLU A 182 -6.73 4.69 -7.61
CA GLU A 182 -5.86 5.56 -8.39
C GLU A 182 -5.18 4.74 -9.51
N GLU A 183 -5.05 5.33 -10.70
CA GLU A 183 -4.54 4.67 -11.90
C GLU A 183 -3.47 5.48 -12.63
N LEU A 184 -2.51 4.77 -13.25
CA LEU A 184 -1.57 5.26 -14.24
C LEU A 184 -1.47 4.29 -15.43
N PRO A 185 -1.08 4.78 -16.62
CA PRO A 185 -0.62 3.90 -17.70
C PRO A 185 0.64 3.11 -17.27
N SER A 186 0.77 1.88 -17.78
CA SER A 186 1.94 1.01 -17.60
C SER A 186 2.68 0.83 -18.93
N ASN A 187 4.01 0.93 -18.91
CA ASN A 187 4.89 0.57 -20.03
C ASN A 187 5.45 -0.85 -19.91
N ALA A 188 5.32 -1.46 -18.72
CA ALA A 188 5.70 -2.84 -18.44
C ALA A 188 4.56 -3.82 -18.75
#